data_AF-A0A0F8IX79-F1
#
_entry.id   AF-A0A0F8IX79-F1
#
_cell.length_a   1.000
_cell.length_b   1.000
_cell.length_c   1.000
_cell.angle_alpha   90.00
_cell.angle_beta   90.00
_cell.angle_gamma   90.00
#
_symmetry.space_group_name_H-M   'P 1'
#
loop_
_entity.id
_entity.type
_entity.pdbx_description
1 polymer ?
#
loop_
_entity_poly.entity_id
_entity_poly.type
_entity_poly.pdbx_seq_one_letter_code
_entity_poly.pdbx_strand_id
1 'polypeptide(L)'
;MKNIEDLIQKAVELQNNGLGTGQIADELNVSRETVTWLLTRSKKEVSSPAPKDISVNWSSIGKSATRLHYISLALCDICLLYTSDAADDLLCVDLGG
;
A
#
# COMPACT_ATOMS: atom_id res chain seq x y z
N MET A 1 16.43 -22.89 -28.74
CA MET A 1 15.37 -21.86 -28.65
C MET A 1 15.81 -20.89 -27.57
N LYS A 2 15.86 -19.57 -27.83
CA LYS A 2 16.18 -18.59 -26.78
C LYS A 2 15.01 -18.60 -25.78
N ASN A 3 15.27 -18.91 -24.52
CA ASN A 3 14.25 -18.86 -23.48
C ASN A 3 13.88 -17.39 -23.23
N ILE A 4 12.63 -17.12 -22.83
CA ILE A 4 12.18 -15.78 -22.43
C ILE A 4 13.06 -15.23 -21.30
N GLU A 5 13.50 -16.09 -20.38
CA GLU A 5 14.42 -15.76 -19.29
C GLU A 5 15.77 -15.26 -19.82
N ASP A 6 16.33 -15.89 -20.86
CA ASP A 6 17.59 -15.47 -21.48
C ASP A 6 17.47 -14.07 -22.12
N LEU A 7 16.31 -13.75 -22.69
CA LEU A 7 16.03 -12.43 -23.28
C LEU A 7 15.88 -11.36 -22.20
N ILE A 8 15.26 -11.69 -21.08
CA ILE A 8 15.14 -10.80 -19.92
C ILE A 8 16.53 -10.49 -19.37
N GLN A 9 17.35 -11.52 -19.15
CA GLN A 9 18.70 -11.38 -18.63
C GLN A 9 19.57 -10.51 -19.54
N LYS A 10 19.58 -10.78 -20.85
CA LYS A 10 20.35 -9.99 -21.81
C LYS A 10 19.86 -8.54 -21.95
N ALA A 11 18.54 -8.30 -21.91
CA ALA A 11 18.00 -6.95 -21.93
C ALA A 11 18.48 -6.14 -20.70
N VAL A 12 18.49 -6.75 -19.52
CA VAL A 12 18.97 -6.13 -18.27
C VAL A 12 20.48 -5.85 -18.34
N GLU A 13 21.28 -6.78 -18.84
CA GLU A 13 22.73 -6.59 -19.01
C GLU A 13 23.04 -5.42 -19.94
N LEU A 14 22.38 -5.35 -21.10
CA LEU A 14 22.57 -4.25 -22.05
C LEU A 14 22.11 -2.91 -21.48
N GLN A 15 21.01 -2.89 -20.71
CA GLN A 15 20.57 -1.69 -20.01
C GLN A 15 21.60 -1.24 -18.95
N ASN A 16 22.19 -2.17 -18.19
CA ASN A 16 23.21 -1.88 -17.19
C ASN A 16 24.52 -1.37 -17.82
N ASN A 17 24.81 -1.79 -19.06
CA ASN A 17 25.90 -1.25 -19.87
C ASN A 17 25.58 0.14 -20.47
N GLY A 18 24.42 0.72 -20.17
CA GLY A 18 24.02 2.07 -20.56
C GLY A 18 23.34 2.18 -21.93
N LEU A 19 22.96 1.07 -22.56
CA LEU A 19 22.26 1.12 -23.85
C LEU A 19 20.82 1.60 -23.68
N GLY A 20 20.36 2.39 -24.66
CA GLY A 20 18.96 2.80 -24.75
C GLY A 20 18.05 1.69 -25.28
N THR A 21 16.75 1.74 -24.98
CA THR A 21 15.73 0.77 -25.41
C THR A 21 15.70 0.51 -26.91
N GLY A 22 16.04 1.52 -27.73
CA GLY A 22 16.16 1.37 -29.19
C GLY A 22 17.34 0.49 -29.61
N GLN A 23 18.53 0.73 -29.04
CA GLN A 23 19.73 -0.04 -29.36
C GLN A 23 19.62 -1.49 -28.87
N ILE A 24 18.99 -1.68 -27.72
CA ILE A 24 18.70 -3.02 -27.18
C ILE A 24 17.72 -3.77 -28.10
N ALA A 25 16.74 -3.07 -28.68
CA ALA A 25 15.79 -3.65 -29.61
C ALA A 25 16.49 -4.14 -30.89
N ASP A 26 17.43 -3.34 -31.40
CA ASP A 26 18.25 -3.69 -32.55
C ASP A 26 19.16 -4.91 -32.25
N GLU A 27 19.80 -4.94 -31.07
CA GLU A 27 20.70 -6.04 -30.64
C GLU A 27 19.96 -7.36 -30.38
N LEU A 28 18.78 -7.30 -29.76
CA LEU A 28 17.96 -8.47 -29.46
C LEU A 28 17.08 -8.90 -30.63
N ASN A 29 17.02 -8.10 -31.70
CA ASN A 29 16.14 -8.28 -32.85
C ASN A 29 14.66 -8.43 -32.45
N VAL A 30 14.18 -7.52 -31.60
CA VAL A 30 12.79 -7.44 -31.11
C VAL A 30 12.30 -5.99 -31.16
N SER A 31 10.99 -5.75 -30.98
CA SER A 31 10.48 -4.37 -30.95
C SER A 31 10.90 -3.63 -29.67
N ARG A 32 10.90 -2.30 -29.70
CA ARG A 32 11.14 -1.44 -28.52
C ARG A 32 10.12 -1.70 -27.41
N GLU A 33 8.88 -2.01 -27.78
CA GLU A 33 7.81 -2.41 -26.87
C GLU A 33 8.16 -3.72 -26.16
N THR A 34 8.71 -4.70 -26.88
CA THR A 34 9.19 -5.96 -26.30
C THR A 34 10.33 -5.73 -25.33
N VAL A 35 11.31 -4.88 -25.65
CA VAL A 35 12.38 -4.52 -24.70
C VAL A 35 11.81 -3.87 -23.44
N THR A 36 10.85 -2.95 -23.61
CA THR A 36 10.17 -2.29 -22.48
C THR A 36 9.45 -3.31 -21.61
N TRP A 37 8.76 -4.28 -22.21
CA TRP A 37 8.13 -5.37 -21.51
C TRP A 37 9.15 -6.28 -20.79
N LEU A 38 10.26 -6.65 -21.43
CA LEU A 38 11.34 -7.47 -20.85
C LEU A 38 11.94 -6.81 -19.61
N LEU A 39 12.26 -5.52 -19.69
CA LEU A 39 12.83 -4.72 -18.60
C LEU A 39 11.83 -4.43 -17.47
N THR A 40 10.54 -4.36 -17.79
CA THR A 40 9.48 -4.22 -16.78
C THR A 40 9.25 -5.54 -16.04
N ARG A 41 9.32 -6.65 -16.78
CA ARG A 41 9.15 -8.00 -16.23
C ARG A 41 10.32 -8.40 -15.32
N SER A 42 11.56 -8.05 -15.67
CA SER A 42 12.73 -8.31 -14.81
C SER A 42 12.56 -7.73 -13.40
N LYS A 43 12.03 -6.50 -13.30
CA LYS A 43 11.78 -5.83 -12.02
C LYS A 43 10.69 -6.51 -11.19
N LYS A 44 9.77 -7.23 -11.82
CA LYS A 44 8.68 -7.95 -11.14
C LYS A 44 9.17 -9.22 -10.45
N GLU A 45 10.20 -9.87 -10.99
CA GLU A 45 10.83 -11.03 -10.34
C GLU A 45 11.74 -10.64 -9.17
N VAL A 46 12.24 -9.40 -9.14
CA VAL A 46 12.88 -8.77 -7.97
C VAL A 46 11.87 -8.01 -7.11
N SER A 47 10.61 -8.46 -7.06
CA SER A 47 9.68 -7.93 -6.06
C SER A 47 10.14 -8.44 -4.68
N SER A 48 10.67 -7.52 -3.88
CA SER A 48 10.82 -7.76 -2.44
C SER A 48 9.51 -8.35 -1.92
N PRO A 49 9.54 -9.40 -1.08
CA PRO A 49 8.33 -10.06 -0.62
C PRO A 49 7.37 -9.00 -0.09
N ALA A 50 6.09 -9.12 -0.46
CA ALA A 50 5.05 -8.23 0.04
C ALA A 50 5.19 -8.07 1.56
N PRO A 51 4.94 -6.87 2.12
CA PRO A 51 5.01 -6.67 3.56
C PRO A 51 4.20 -7.77 4.23
N LYS A 52 4.80 -8.43 5.23
CA LYS A 52 4.09 -9.49 5.95
C LYS A 52 2.88 -8.86 6.63
N ASP A 53 1.72 -9.46 6.42
CA ASP A 53 0.51 -9.06 7.15
C ASP A 53 0.74 -9.26 8.65
N ILE A 54 0.35 -8.26 9.43
CA ILE A 54 0.38 -8.30 10.89
C ILE A 54 -1.05 -8.48 11.38
N SER A 55 -1.33 -9.62 12.00
CA SER A 55 -2.58 -9.82 12.73
C SER A 55 -2.36 -9.53 14.21
N VAL A 56 -3.26 -8.74 14.79
CA VAL A 56 -3.27 -8.43 16.21
C VAL A 56 -4.45 -9.15 16.87
N ASN A 57 -4.20 -9.87 17.96
CA ASN A 57 -5.25 -10.53 18.71
C ASN A 57 -5.89 -9.55 19.71
N TRP A 58 -7.13 -9.13 19.43
CA TRP A 58 -7.90 -8.18 20.24
C TRP A 58 -8.69 -8.83 21.40
N SER A 59 -8.64 -10.16 21.57
CA SER A 59 -9.45 -10.86 22.59
C SER A 59 -9.12 -10.44 24.03
N SER A 60 -7.91 -9.93 24.28
CA SER A 60 -7.51 -9.42 25.58
C SER A 60 -8.32 -8.19 26.00
N ILE A 61 -8.77 -7.37 25.04
CA ILE A 61 -9.55 -6.16 25.33
C ILE A 61 -10.93 -6.52 25.87
N GLY A 62 -11.66 -7.41 25.19
CA GLY A 62 -12.99 -7.85 25.63
C GLY A 62 -13.02 -8.60 26.97
N LYS A 63 -11.88 -9.11 27.45
CA LYS A 63 -11.77 -9.87 28.70
C LYS A 63 -11.53 -9.01 29.95
N SER A 64 -11.40 -7.69 29.82
CA SER A 64 -11.19 -6.79 30.96
C SER A 64 -12.12 -5.60 30.90
N ALA A 65 -13.02 -5.50 31.88
CA ALA A 65 -13.91 -4.36 32.04
C ALA A 65 -13.13 -3.04 32.17
N THR A 66 -11.99 -3.05 32.88
CA THR A 66 -11.11 -1.87 33.01
C THR A 66 -10.57 -1.39 31.67
N ARG A 67 -10.09 -2.31 30.80
CA ARG A 67 -9.62 -1.93 29.45
C ARG A 67 -10.75 -1.40 28.57
N LEU A 68 -11.92 -2.05 28.61
CA LEU A 68 -13.10 -1.57 27.89
C LEU A 68 -13.53 -0.17 28.36
N HIS A 69 -13.47 0.09 29.66
CA HIS A 69 -13.78 1.41 30.22
C HIS A 69 -12.86 2.50 29.66
N TYR A 70 -11.53 2.29 29.67
CA TYR A 70 -10.59 3.27 29.12
C TYR A 70 -10.76 3.47 27.60
N ILE A 71 -11.01 2.40 26.84
CA ILE A 71 -11.29 2.51 25.40
C ILE A 71 -12.57 3.30 25.15
N SER A 72 -13.62 3.05 25.94
CA SER A 72 -14.88 3.79 25.86
C SER A 72 -14.68 5.29 26.12
N LEU A 73 -13.85 5.65 27.12
CA LEU A 73 -13.56 7.06 27.40
C LEU A 73 -12.82 7.71 26.22
N ALA A 74 -11.82 7.04 25.64
CA ALA A 74 -11.10 7.56 24.48
C ALA A 74 -12.01 7.73 23.25
N LEU A 75 -12.93 6.79 23.02
CA LEU A 75 -13.92 6.93 21.93
C LEU A 75 -14.91 8.07 22.19
N CYS A 76 -15.36 8.24 23.44
CA CYS A 76 -16.26 9.34 23.80
C CYS A 76 -15.60 10.71 23.59
N ASP A 77 -14.32 10.84 23.97
CA ASP A 77 -13.51 12.03 23.73
C ASP A 77 -13.41 12.36 22.23
N ILE A 78 -13.09 11.36 21.40
CA ILE A 78 -13.08 11.51 19.93
C ILE A 78 -14.45 12.00 19.43
N CYS A 79 -15.56 11.39 19.88
CA CYS A 79 -16.89 11.82 19.48
C CYS A 79 -17.15 13.28 19.88
N LEU A 80 -16.83 13.68 21.11
CA LEU A 80 -17.03 15.04 21.60
C LEU A 80 -16.22 16.08 20.79
N LEU A 81 -15.01 15.72 20.35
CA LEU A 81 -14.20 16.58 19.46
C LEU A 81 -14.88 16.84 18.11
N TYR A 82 -15.64 15.88 17.58
CA TYR A 82 -16.34 16.02 16.30
C TYR A 82 -17.79 16.52 16.44
N THR A 83 -18.40 16.38 17.60
CA THR A 83 -19.76 16.86 17.87
C THR A 83 -19.79 18.25 18.49
N SER A 84 -18.67 18.83 18.94
CA SER A 84 -18.69 20.18 19.53
C SER A 84 -19.06 21.28 18.52
N ASP A 85 -18.81 21.08 17.22
CA ASP A 85 -19.32 21.98 16.16
C ASP A 85 -20.83 21.77 15.85
N ALA A 86 -21.43 20.67 16.29
CA ALA A 86 -22.84 20.34 16.07
C ALA A 86 -23.72 20.45 17.33
N ALA A 87 -23.12 20.61 18.51
CA ALA A 87 -23.81 20.68 19.80
C ALA A 87 -24.21 22.12 20.20
N ASP A 88 -23.58 23.15 19.62
CA ASP A 88 -23.93 24.55 19.89
C ASP A 88 -25.32 24.95 19.35
N ASP A 89 -25.88 24.19 18.38
CA ASP A 89 -27.21 24.45 17.80
C ASP A 89 -28.39 23.86 18.61
N LEU A 90 -28.13 23.05 19.65
CA LEU A 90 -29.18 22.33 20.39
C LEU A 90 -29.36 22.78 21.86
N LEU A 91 -29.01 24.03 22.18
CA LEU A 91 -29.28 24.66 23.48
C LEU A 91 -30.58 25.49 23.50
N CYS A 92 -31.62 25.02 22.82
CA CYS A 92 -33.00 25.51 22.95
C CYS A 92 -33.94 24.37 23.33
N VAL A 93 -33.71 23.74 24.47
CA VAL A 93 -34.80 23.07 25.21
C VAL A 93 -35.05 23.84 26.48
N ASP A 94 -35.99 24.78 26.37
CA ASP A 94 -36.52 25.53 27.49
C ASP A 94 -37.21 24.55 28.46
N LEU A 95 -36.60 24.33 29.62
CA LEU A 95 -37.22 23.66 30.76
C LEU A 95 -37.85 24.75 31.64
N GLY A 96 -38.85 25.44 31.09
CA GLY A 96 -39.76 26.29 31.86
C GLY A 96 -40.63 25.43 32.77
N GLY A 97 -40.61 25.74 34.07
CA GLY A 97 -41.30 25.01 35.15
C GLY A 97 -42.80 25.17 35.23
#